data_AF-A0A8S3YJU9-F1
#
_entry.id   AF-A0A8S3YJU9-F1
#
_cell.length_a   1.000
_cell.length_b   1.000
_cell.length_c   1.000
_cell.angle_alpha   90.00
_cell.angle_beta   90.00
_cell.angle_gamma   90.00
#
_symmetry.space_group_name_H-M   'P 1'
#
loop_
_entity.id
_entity.type
_entity.pdbx_description
1 polymer ?
#
loop_
_entity_poly.entity_id
_entity_poly.type
_entity_poly.pdbx_seq_one_letter_code
_entity_poly.pdbx_strand_id
1 'polypeptide(L)'
;VLNWFYSYGHFLAQHPFCFLIIPILICGGLAVGLTNLQPKDGVEYLYAPSISRSIDERDIVRQTFTDKSDTNFSPFSLNELVPESEIIFRSKKEKSILTGEVLQELKVSVIGIFFFKHHVSLFILFYNILFFNSLSPRGFNITGPRGSQKKRKIGASC
;
A
#
# COMPACT_ATOMS: atom_id res chain seq x y z
N VAL A 1 -7.43 -44.25 22.00
CA VAL A 1 -6.97 -43.15 21.11
C VAL A 1 -6.99 -43.55 19.64
N LEU A 2 -6.39 -44.70 19.25
CA LEU A 2 -6.39 -45.16 17.85
C LEU A 2 -7.78 -45.39 17.23
N ASN A 3 -8.77 -45.88 18.00
CA ASN A 3 -10.13 -46.11 17.49
C ASN A 3 -10.83 -44.82 17.03
N TRP A 4 -10.50 -43.67 17.65
CA TRP A 4 -11.10 -42.39 17.27
C TRP A 4 -10.57 -41.90 15.93
N PHE A 5 -9.26 -42.03 15.70
CA PHE A 5 -8.66 -41.71 14.40
C PHE A 5 -9.14 -42.66 13.30
N TYR A 6 -9.34 -43.94 13.61
CA TYR A 6 -9.89 -44.90 12.66
C TYR A 6 -11.34 -44.56 12.28
N SER A 7 -12.19 -44.24 13.27
CA SER A 7 -13.57 -43.83 13.02
C SER A 7 -13.65 -42.51 12.24
N TYR A 8 -12.80 -41.53 12.57
CA TYR A 8 -12.71 -40.25 11.86
C TYR A 8 -12.23 -40.44 10.40
N GLY A 9 -11.18 -41.24 10.19
CA GLY A 9 -10.69 -41.56 8.85
C GLY A 9 -11.73 -42.32 8.01
N HIS A 10 -12.48 -43.24 8.62
CA HIS A 10 -13.55 -43.94 7.92
C HIS A 10 -14.68 -42.98 7.50
N PHE A 11 -15.04 -42.03 8.35
CA PHE A 11 -16.03 -40.99 8.03
C PHE A 11 -15.55 -40.06 6.91
N LEU A 12 -14.27 -39.65 6.92
CA LEU A 12 -13.67 -38.87 5.83
C LEU A 12 -13.68 -39.60 4.49
N ALA A 13 -13.43 -40.91 4.51
CA ALA A 13 -13.41 -41.74 3.30
C ALA A 13 -14.79 -41.91 2.65
N GLN A 14 -15.89 -41.80 3.42
CA GLN A 14 -17.25 -41.89 2.89
C GLN A 14 -17.69 -40.63 2.12
N HIS A 15 -17.12 -39.46 2.42
CA HIS A 15 -17.48 -38.19 1.80
C HIS A 15 -16.25 -37.35 1.39
N PRO A 16 -15.44 -37.83 0.43
CA PRO A 16 -14.16 -37.19 0.07
C PRO A 16 -14.34 -35.78 -0.53
N PHE A 17 -15.42 -35.54 -1.27
CA PHE A 17 -15.66 -34.25 -1.93
C PHE A 17 -16.00 -33.11 -0.97
N CYS A 18 -16.85 -33.36 0.04
CA CYS A 18 -17.20 -32.34 1.03
C CYS A 18 -15.97 -31.91 1.84
N PHE A 19 -15.14 -32.88 2.23
CA PHE A 19 -13.92 -32.61 2.99
C PHE A 19 -12.84 -31.89 2.18
N LEU A 20 -12.88 -31.96 0.84
CA LEU A 20 -11.99 -31.22 -0.04
C LEU A 20 -12.51 -29.80 -0.32
N ILE A 21 -13.82 -29.63 -0.53
CA ILE A 21 -14.43 -28.34 -0.89
C ILE A 21 -14.46 -27.37 0.30
N ILE A 22 -14.77 -27.85 1.50
CA ILE A 22 -14.85 -27.02 2.72
C ILE A 22 -13.55 -26.24 2.99
N PRO A 23 -12.36 -26.86 3.09
CA PRO A 23 -11.13 -26.13 3.35
C PRO A 23 -10.76 -25.19 2.19
N ILE A 24 -11.09 -25.53 0.94
CA ILE A 24 -10.88 -24.63 -0.20
C ILE A 24 -11.75 -23.37 -0.08
N LEU A 25 -13.02 -23.53 0.29
CA LEU A 25 -13.92 -22.39 0.52
C LEU A 25 -13.47 -21.53 1.70
N ILE A 26 -13.01 -22.16 2.79
CA ILE A 26 -12.47 -21.44 3.95
C ILE A 26 -11.20 -20.67 3.55
N CYS A 27 -10.23 -21.32 2.92
CA CYS A 27 -9.00 -20.67 2.45
C CYS A 27 -9.30 -19.55 1.45
N GLY A 28 -10.25 -19.76 0.53
CA GLY A 28 -10.69 -18.73 -0.41
C GLY A 28 -11.33 -17.53 0.28
N GLY A 29 -12.18 -17.77 1.28
CA GLY A 29 -12.77 -16.70 2.10
C GLY A 29 -11.71 -15.89 2.86
N LEU A 30 -10.69 -16.57 3.42
CA LEU A 30 -9.56 -15.90 4.08
C LEU A 30 -8.70 -15.11 3.07
N ALA A 31 -8.51 -15.63 1.85
CA ALA A 31 -7.77 -14.94 0.80
C ALA A 31 -8.44 -13.62 0.37
N VAL A 32 -9.79 -13.57 0.35
CA VAL A 32 -10.53 -12.32 0.12
C VAL A 32 -10.24 -11.30 1.21
N GLY A 33 -10.14 -11.73 2.48
CA GLY A 33 -9.74 -10.83 3.58
C GLY A 33 -8.36 -10.20 3.39
N LEU A 34 -7.44 -10.91 2.73
CA LEU A 34 -6.10 -10.42 2.43
C LEU A 34 -6.10 -9.25 1.43
N THR A 35 -7.13 -9.12 0.59
CA THR A 35 -7.25 -8.01 -0.37
C THR A 35 -7.51 -6.66 0.30
N ASN A 36 -8.01 -6.66 1.54
CA ASN A 36 -8.23 -5.45 2.34
C ASN A 36 -7.01 -5.08 3.21
N LEU A 37 -5.86 -5.74 2.98
CA LEU A 37 -4.63 -5.40 3.68
C LEU A 37 -4.09 -4.08 3.13
N GLN A 38 -4.11 -3.02 3.93
CA GLN A 38 -3.49 -1.75 3.58
C GLN A 38 -1.99 -1.81 3.92
N PRO A 39 -1.08 -1.83 2.92
CA PRO A 39 0.35 -1.78 3.18
C PRO A 39 0.70 -0.43 3.81
N LYS A 40 1.42 -0.48 4.94
CA LYS A 40 1.98 0.71 5.59
C LYS A 40 3.48 0.74 5.31
N ASP A 41 3.87 1.54 4.32
CA ASP A 41 5.25 1.60 3.82
C ASP A 41 6.10 2.70 4.47
N GLY A 42 5.53 3.42 5.45
CA GLY A 42 6.24 4.47 6.17
C GLY A 42 7.37 3.87 7.02
N VAL A 43 8.62 4.17 6.67
CA VAL A 43 9.81 3.76 7.43
C VAL A 43 9.65 4.09 8.92
N GLU A 44 9.15 5.29 9.21
CA GLU A 44 8.91 5.71 10.58
C GLU A 44 7.82 4.90 11.29
N TYR A 45 6.74 4.50 10.59
CA TYR A 45 5.71 3.64 11.17
C TYR A 45 6.24 2.23 11.49
N LEU A 46 7.21 1.74 10.71
CA LEU A 46 7.79 0.41 10.89
C LEU A 46 8.81 0.34 12.04
N TYR A 47 9.49 1.46 12.33
CA TYR A 47 10.59 1.49 13.29
C TYR A 47 10.31 2.32 14.55
N ALA A 48 9.27 3.16 14.57
CA ALA A 48 8.88 3.91 15.76
C ALA A 48 7.81 3.15 16.57
N PRO A 49 7.87 3.20 17.92
CA PRO A 49 6.82 2.66 18.77
C PRO A 49 5.51 3.44 18.56
N SER A 50 4.38 2.74 18.44
CA SER A 50 3.07 3.30 18.07
C SER A 50 2.51 4.35 19.03
N ILE A 51 2.98 4.38 20.28
CA ILE A 51 2.59 5.33 21.31
C ILE A 51 3.86 5.89 21.92
N SER A 52 4.21 7.12 21.56
CA SER A 52 5.34 7.82 22.17
C SER A 52 5.10 9.32 22.16
N ARG A 53 5.62 10.00 23.19
CA ARG A 53 5.57 11.46 23.29
C ARG A 53 6.19 12.17 22.08
N SER A 54 7.19 11.54 21.46
CA SER A 54 7.83 12.05 20.23
C SER A 54 6.88 12.06 19.03
N ILE A 55 5.92 11.13 18.96
CA ILE A 55 4.89 11.12 17.90
C ILE A 55 3.89 12.26 18.16
N ASP A 56 3.46 12.45 19.40
CA ASP A 56 2.51 13.52 19.76
C ASP A 56 3.11 14.91 19.48
N GLU A 57 4.37 15.13 19.88
CA GLU A 57 5.09 16.39 19.61
C GLU A 57 5.28 16.61 18.10
N ARG A 58 5.55 15.54 17.34
CA ARG A 58 5.67 15.60 15.88
C ARG A 58 4.33 15.90 15.19
N ASP A 59 3.23 15.33 15.66
CA ASP A 59 1.90 15.60 15.11
C ASP A 59 1.48 17.05 15.34
N ILE A 60 1.87 17.65 16.47
CA ILE A 60 1.70 19.09 16.71
C ILE A 60 2.54 19.91 15.71
N VAL A 61 3.80 19.53 15.45
CA VAL A 61 4.66 20.21 14.47
C VAL A 61 4.09 20.10 13.05
N ARG A 62 3.62 18.92 12.64
CA ARG A 62 2.97 18.69 11.33
C ARG A 62 1.74 19.56 11.14
N GLN A 63 0.91 19.69 12.18
CA GLN A 63 -0.29 20.53 12.14
C GLN A 63 0.05 22.03 12.10
N THR A 64 1.11 22.43 12.79
CA THR A 64 1.52 23.84 12.90
C THR A 64 2.25 24.32 11.65
N PHE A 65 3.11 23.48 11.06
CA PHE A 65 3.90 23.77 9.88
C PHE A 65 3.48 22.84 8.75
N THR A 66 2.46 23.21 7.97
CA THR A 66 2.01 22.37 6.84
C THR A 66 3.04 22.38 5.71
N ASP A 67 3.51 21.19 5.31
CA ASP A 67 4.41 21.02 4.18
C ASP A 67 3.74 21.47 2.87
N LYS A 68 4.42 22.35 2.12
CA LYS A 68 3.99 22.82 0.79
C LYS A 68 4.79 22.19 -0.35
N SER A 69 5.42 21.03 -0.10
CA SER A 69 6.38 20.42 -1.03
C SER A 69 5.78 20.06 -2.39
N ASP A 70 4.45 19.87 -2.48
CA ASP A 70 3.73 19.59 -3.73
C ASP A 70 3.83 20.72 -4.77
N THR A 71 3.98 21.98 -4.32
CA THR A 71 4.01 23.14 -5.23
C THR A 71 5.38 23.79 -5.32
N ASN A 72 6.14 23.78 -4.21
CA ASN A 72 7.52 24.27 -4.16
C ASN A 72 8.29 23.41 -3.14
N PHE A 73 9.06 22.46 -3.66
CA PHE A 73 9.95 21.66 -2.83
C PHE A 73 11.07 22.54 -2.26
N SER A 74 11.14 22.62 -0.94
CA SER A 74 12.24 23.28 -0.20
C SER A 74 12.76 22.32 0.86
N PRO A 75 14.06 21.94 0.83
CA PRO A 75 14.62 20.97 1.77
C PRO A 75 14.60 21.48 3.21
N PHE A 76 14.56 22.80 3.42
CA PHE A 76 14.52 23.41 4.76
C PHE A 76 13.11 23.50 5.35
N SER A 77 12.09 23.17 4.56
CA SER A 77 10.69 23.22 5.00
C SER A 77 10.12 21.85 5.36
N LEU A 78 10.92 20.78 5.25
CA LEU A 78 10.45 19.42 5.49
C LEU A 78 10.27 19.16 6.99
N ASN A 79 9.05 18.82 7.38
CA ASN A 79 8.73 18.37 8.73
C ASN A 79 8.70 16.83 8.84
N GLU A 80 8.75 16.13 7.70
CA GLU A 80 8.74 14.68 7.60
C GLU A 80 9.89 14.13 6.76
N LEU A 81 10.25 12.87 7.02
CA LEU A 81 11.13 12.11 6.14
C LEU A 81 10.38 11.79 4.85
N VAL A 82 10.58 12.64 3.84
CA VAL A 82 10.15 12.33 2.48
C VAL A 82 11.04 11.20 1.94
N PRO A 83 10.46 10.19 1.26
CA PRO A 83 11.26 9.18 0.57
C PRO A 83 12.04 9.87 -0.58
N GLU A 84 13.23 10.32 -0.26
CA GLU A 84 14.17 10.89 -1.22
C GLU A 84 14.99 9.77 -1.87
N SER A 85 15.07 9.80 -3.19
CA SER A 85 16.02 8.97 -3.92
C SER A 85 17.30 9.76 -4.13
N GLU A 86 18.29 9.55 -3.27
CA GLU A 86 19.63 10.10 -3.48
C GLU A 86 20.41 9.18 -4.43
N ILE A 87 20.89 9.73 -5.54
CA ILE A 87 21.72 9.02 -6.51
C ILE A 87 23.13 9.54 -6.38
N ILE A 88 24.00 8.75 -5.73
CA ILE A 88 25.42 9.07 -5.57
C ILE A 88 26.19 8.46 -6.72
N PHE A 89 26.76 9.31 -7.58
CA PHE A 89 27.63 8.86 -8.67
C PHE A 89 29.08 8.82 -8.20
N ARG A 90 29.74 7.66 -8.37
CA ARG A 90 31.15 7.48 -8.04
C ARG A 90 31.91 7.06 -9.29
N SER A 91 32.96 7.81 -9.64
CA SER A 91 33.88 7.41 -10.71
C SER A 91 34.69 6.19 -10.27
N LYS A 92 34.65 5.12 -11.07
CA LYS A 92 35.40 3.87 -10.81
C LYS A 92 36.90 4.00 -11.06
N LYS A 93 37.29 4.97 -11.91
CA LYS A 93 38.68 5.37 -12.10
C LYS A 93 38.86 6.58 -11.19
N GLU A 94 39.94 6.68 -10.40
CA GLU A 94 40.25 7.79 -9.48
C GLU A 94 40.45 9.18 -10.17
N LYS A 95 39.89 9.35 -11.37
CA LYS A 95 39.84 10.57 -12.16
C LYS A 95 38.58 11.37 -11.83
N SER A 96 38.67 12.67 -12.10
CA SER A 96 37.60 13.65 -11.86
C SER A 96 36.28 13.25 -12.51
N ILE A 97 35.21 13.38 -11.73
CA ILE A 97 33.83 13.07 -12.14
C ILE A 97 33.28 14.06 -13.18
N LEU A 98 33.97 15.18 -13.40
CA LEU A 98 33.59 16.25 -14.33
C LEU A 98 34.13 16.04 -15.75
N THR A 99 34.45 14.81 -16.12
CA THR A 99 34.87 14.49 -17.49
C THR A 99 33.63 14.45 -18.39
N GLY A 100 33.69 15.04 -19.59
CA GLY A 100 32.55 15.14 -20.51
C GLY A 100 31.90 13.81 -20.85
N GLU A 101 32.69 12.74 -20.91
CA GLU A 101 32.21 11.36 -21.13
C GLU A 101 31.30 10.88 -19.98
N VAL A 102 31.70 11.10 -18.73
CA VAL A 102 30.93 10.70 -17.54
C VAL A 102 29.63 11.52 -17.46
N LEU A 103 29.68 12.82 -17.77
CA LEU A 103 28.49 13.68 -17.78
C LEU A 103 27.44 13.23 -18.82
N GLN A 104 27.86 12.71 -19.97
CA GLN A 104 26.95 12.17 -20.98
C GLN A 104 26.30 10.85 -20.51
N GLU A 105 27.06 9.95 -19.87
CA GLU A 105 26.52 8.72 -19.27
C GLU A 105 25.52 9.02 -18.14
N LEU A 106 25.78 10.05 -17.33
CA LEU A 106 24.86 10.52 -16.29
C LEU A 106 23.53 10.99 -16.89
N LYS A 107 23.58 11.78 -17.97
CA LYS A 107 22.38 12.29 -18.63
C LYS A 107 21.51 11.15 -19.18
N VAL A 108 22.13 10.16 -19.82
CA VAL A 108 21.42 8.99 -20.37
C VAL A 108 20.82 8.13 -19.25
N SER A 109 21.56 7.91 -18.17
CA SER A 109 21.09 7.07 -17.04
C SER A 109 19.89 7.70 -16.31
N VAL A 110 19.90 9.01 -16.09
CA VAL A 110 18.77 9.72 -15.44
C VAL A 110 17.49 9.61 -16.26
N ILE A 111 17.58 9.71 -17.60
CA ILE A 111 16.44 9.53 -18.51
C ILE A 111 15.90 8.09 -18.47
N GLY A 112 16.78 7.09 -18.41
CA GLY A 112 16.38 5.68 -18.33
C GLY A 112 15.61 5.35 -17.04
N ILE A 113 16.06 5.88 -15.89
CA ILE A 113 15.39 5.67 -14.59
C ILE A 113 13.99 6.30 -14.58
N PHE A 114 13.84 7.48 -15.19
CA PHE A 114 12.54 8.14 -15.31
C PHE A 114 11.55 7.32 -16.16
N PHE A 115 12.01 6.78 -17.30
CA PHE A 115 11.20 5.92 -18.17
C PHE A 115 10.79 4.61 -17.49
N PHE A 116 11.70 3.98 -16.76
CA PHE A 116 11.42 2.73 -16.05
C PHE A 116 10.34 2.93 -14.97
N LYS A 117 10.44 4.01 -14.17
CA LYS A 117 9.44 4.31 -13.14
C LYS A 117 8.05 4.57 -13.73
N HIS A 118 7.97 5.26 -14.87
CA HIS A 118 6.70 5.50 -15.56
C HIS A 118 6.06 4.19 -16.08
N HIS A 119 6.86 3.27 -16.63
CA HIS A 119 6.36 1.99 -17.14
C HIS A 119 5.89 1.03 -16.04
N VAL A 120 6.61 0.97 -14.91
CA VAL A 120 6.21 0.11 -13.78
C VAL A 120 4.90 0.60 -13.16
N SER A 121 4.71 1.91 -13.02
CA SER A 121 3.45 2.49 -12.53
C SER A 121 2.27 2.16 -13.46
N LEU A 122 2.47 2.27 -14.78
CA LEU A 122 1.47 1.90 -15.78
C LEU A 122 1.11 0.41 -15.75
N PHE A 123 2.11 -0.46 -15.52
CA PHE A 123 1.89 -1.91 -15.43
C PHE A 123 1.09 -2.28 -14.18
N ILE A 124 1.35 -1.63 -13.03
CA ILE A 124 0.59 -1.83 -11.79
C ILE A 124 -0.86 -1.34 -11.93
N LEU A 125 -1.07 -0.21 -12.60
CA LEU A 125 -2.41 0.29 -12.91
C LEU A 125 -3.16 -0.66 -13.86
N PHE A 126 -2.48 -1.17 -14.89
CA PHE A 126 -3.08 -2.12 -15.83
C PHE A 126 -3.47 -3.44 -15.16
N TYR A 127 -2.62 -3.97 -14.27
CA TYR A 127 -2.92 -5.19 -13.52
C TYR A 127 -4.10 -5.00 -12.56
N ASN A 128 -4.16 -3.85 -11.87
CA ASN A 128 -5.29 -3.52 -11.00
C ASN A 128 -6.60 -3.36 -11.78
N ILE A 129 -6.58 -2.69 -12.94
CA ILE A 129 -7.77 -2.53 -13.80
C ILE A 129 -8.25 -3.88 -14.34
N LEU A 130 -7.32 -4.76 -14.74
CA LEU A 130 -7.66 -6.08 -15.29
C LEU A 130 -8.19 -7.02 -14.21
N PHE A 131 -7.63 -6.96 -12.99
CA PHE A 131 -8.08 -7.74 -11.84
C PHE A 131 -9.45 -7.27 -11.32
N PHE A 132 -9.71 -5.97 -11.26
CA PHE A 132 -11.02 -5.43 -10.88
C PHE A 132 -12.12 -5.75 -11.89
N ASN A 133 -11.82 -5.72 -13.19
CA ASN A 133 -12.79 -6.09 -14.22
C ASN A 133 -13.12 -7.60 -14.22
N SER A 134 -12.23 -8.46 -13.74
CA SER A 134 -12.49 -9.90 -13.57
C SER A 134 -13.36 -10.23 -12.35
N LEU A 135 -13.55 -9.29 -11.43
CA LEU A 135 -14.30 -9.45 -10.17
C LEU A 135 -15.63 -8.67 -10.17
N SER A 136 -16.21 -8.38 -11.34
CA SER A 136 -17.57 -7.85 -11.43
C SER A 136 -18.59 -9.00 -11.43
N PRO A 137 -19.19 -9.38 -10.28
CA PRO A 137 -20.41 -10.16 -10.31
C PRO A 137 -21.51 -9.30 -10.91
N ARG A 138 -22.05 -9.79 -12.03
CA ARG A 138 -23.30 -9.29 -12.61
C ARG A 138 -24.38 -9.21 -11.53
N GLY A 139 -24.93 -8.01 -11.35
CA GLY A 139 -26.29 -7.79 -10.88
C GLY A 139 -26.51 -7.95 -9.37
N PHE A 140 -26.27 -6.88 -8.60
CA PHE A 140 -26.95 -6.69 -7.32
C PHE A 140 -27.98 -5.57 -7.47
N ASN A 141 -29.23 -5.97 -7.68
CA ASN A 141 -30.39 -5.09 -7.82
C ASN A 141 -30.84 -4.66 -6.42
N ILE A 142 -30.56 -3.41 -6.03
CA ILE A 142 -30.95 -2.86 -4.73
C ILE A 142 -32.24 -2.06 -4.93
N THR A 143 -33.38 -2.71 -4.72
CA THR A 143 -34.60 -2.01 -4.31
C THR A 143 -34.64 -1.98 -2.78
N GLY A 144 -34.37 -0.82 -2.18
CA GLY A 144 -34.48 -0.59 -0.73
C GLY A 144 -34.47 0.92 -0.41
N PRO A 145 -35.28 1.41 0.55
CA PRO A 145 -35.92 2.71 0.43
C PRO A 145 -35.15 3.92 0.98
N ARG A 146 -35.64 5.08 0.55
CA ARG A 146 -35.23 6.46 0.86
C ARG A 146 -35.04 6.73 2.36
N GLY A 147 -33.92 7.38 2.67
CA GLY A 147 -33.90 8.70 3.30
C GLY A 147 -34.18 8.79 4.81
N SER A 148 -33.14 9.15 5.57
CA SER A 148 -33.29 10.08 6.68
C SER A 148 -31.98 10.79 7.01
N GLN A 149 -31.80 11.98 6.44
CA GLN A 149 -30.78 12.95 6.80
C GLN A 149 -31.16 13.59 8.15
N LYS A 150 -30.48 13.24 9.24
CA LYS A 150 -30.68 13.88 10.56
C LYS A 150 -29.63 14.97 10.78
N LYS A 151 -29.99 16.20 10.38
CA LYS A 151 -29.31 17.46 10.76
C LYS A 151 -29.15 17.53 12.29
N ARG A 152 -27.92 17.74 12.79
CA ARG A 152 -27.70 18.33 14.12
C ARG A 152 -27.29 19.79 13.95
N LYS A 153 -28.13 20.65 14.54
CA LYS A 153 -28.05 22.12 14.55
C LYS A 153 -26.85 22.60 15.37
N ILE A 154 -26.21 23.62 14.82
CA ILE A 154 -25.26 24.50 15.49
C ILE A 154 -26.09 25.37 16.44
N GLY A 155 -25.74 25.35 17.73
CA GLY A 155 -26.28 26.25 18.74
C GLY A 155 -25.18 27.18 19.21
N ALA A 156 -25.17 28.40 18.68
CA ALA A 156 -24.50 29.54 19.30
C ALA A 156 -25.44 30.11 20.37
N SER A 157 -24.91 30.41 21.54
CA SER A 157 -25.53 31.34 22.49
C SER A 157 -24.44 32.09 23.22
N CYS A 158 -24.79 33.33 23.54
CA CYS A 158 -23.99 34.50 23.89
C CYS A 158 -23.04 34.33 25.08
#